data_AF-A0A7Y5J5H7-F1
#
_entry.id   AF-A0A7Y5J5H7-F1
#
_cell.length_a   1.000
_cell.length_b   1.000
_cell.length_c   1.000
_cell.angle_alpha   90.00
_cell.angle_beta   90.00
_cell.angle_gamma   90.00
#
_symmetry.space_group_name_H-M   'P 1'
#
loop_
_entity.id
_entity.type
_entity.pdbx_description
1 polymer ?
#
loop_
_entity_poly.entity_id
_entity_poly.type
_entity_poly.pdbx_seq_one_letter_code
_entity_poly.pdbx_strand_id
1 'polypeptide(L)' 'MATTGSTGRIEISVAEYLLLFTQFSKEEQLKIAAEIASKTFADRWAKMDAKLPDTDDLSEEDIISEVRSVRYG' A
#
# COMPACT_ATOMS: atom_id res chain seq x y z
N MET A 1 -7.33 40.87 0.99
CA MET A 1 -6.35 40.11 0.18
C MET A 1 -6.45 38.66 0.62
N ALA A 2 -6.98 37.78 -0.23
CA ALA A 2 -7.10 36.36 0.05
C ALA A 2 -5.90 35.63 -0.57
N THR A 3 -5.03 35.04 0.25
CA THR A 3 -4.01 34.10 -0.22
C THR A 3 -4.57 32.69 -0.08
N THR A 4 -5.21 32.20 -1.13
CA THR A 4 -5.61 30.81 -1.25
C THR A 4 -4.33 29.99 -1.45
N GLY A 5 -3.86 29.33 -0.38
CA GLY A 5 -2.76 28.38 -0.44
C GLY A 5 -3.19 27.18 -1.26
N SER A 6 -2.78 27.15 -2.52
CA SER A 6 -2.99 26.01 -3.42
C SER A 6 -2.18 24.81 -2.91
N THR A 7 -2.84 23.88 -2.22
CA THR A 7 -2.32 22.54 -1.95
C THR A 7 -2.36 21.71 -3.24
N GLY A 8 -1.54 22.10 -4.21
CA GLY A 8 -1.25 21.28 -5.39
C GLY A 8 -0.38 20.10 -4.97
N ARG A 9 -0.83 18.87 -5.22
CA ARG A 9 0.02 17.68 -5.11
C ARG A 9 1.16 17.85 -6.13
N ILE A 10 2.38 18.02 -5.63
CA ILE A 10 3.57 18.10 -6.49
C ILE A 10 3.84 16.67 -6.97
N GLU A 11 3.58 16.41 -8.24
CA GLU A 11 4.00 15.16 -8.88
C GLU A 11 5.49 15.27 -9.21
N ILE A 12 6.30 14.41 -8.59
CA ILE A 12 7.73 14.28 -8.88
C ILE A 12 8.01 12.93 -9.51
N SER A 13 8.98 12.88 -10.41
CA SER A 13 9.45 11.62 -10.99
C SER A 13 10.21 10.78 -9.95
N VAL A 14 10.34 9.48 -10.22
CA VAL A 14 11.11 8.56 -9.34
C VAL A 14 12.56 9.00 -9.22
N ALA A 15 13.16 9.51 -10.29
CA ALA A 15 14.54 9.99 -10.29
C ALA A 15 14.71 11.22 -9.37
N GLU A 16 13.78 12.17 -9.43
CA GLU A 16 13.77 13.35 -8.55
C GLU A 16 13.53 12.96 -7.09
N TYR A 17 12.63 12.01 -6.84
CA TYR A 17 12.44 11.46 -5.49
C TYR A 17 13.73 10.85 -4.94
N LEU A 18 14.42 10.00 -5.72
CA LEU A 18 15.67 9.38 -5.28
C LEU A 18 16.75 10.43 -4.98
N LEU A 19 16.86 11.46 -5.82
CA LEU A 19 17.78 12.55 -5.59
C LEU A 19 17.50 13.25 -4.25
N LEU A 20 16.24 13.62 -3.99
CA LEU A 20 15.83 14.25 -2.73
C LEU A 20 16.04 13.30 -1.54
N PHE A 21 15.69 12.02 -1.70
CA PHE A 21 15.82 11.00 -0.65
C PHE A 21 17.27 10.84 -0.17
N THR A 22 18.24 10.92 -1.09
CA THR A 22 19.66 10.82 -0.75
C THR A 22 20.21 12.02 0.03
N GLN A 23 19.50 13.14 0.08
CA GLN A 23 19.92 14.35 0.82
C GLN A 23 19.61 14.24 2.33
N PHE A 24 18.73 13.32 2.73
CA PHE A 24 18.40 13.09 4.13
C PHE A 24 19.45 12.23 4.83
N SER A 25 19.52 12.34 6.16
CA SER A 25 20.34 11.44 6.98
C SER A 25 19.82 10.00 6.91
N LYS A 26 20.67 9.02 7.26
CA LYS A 26 20.26 7.61 7.29
C LYS A 26 19.05 7.36 8.20
N GLU A 27 18.95 8.06 9.32
CA GLU A 27 17.84 7.91 10.26
C GLU A 27 16.52 8.42 9.66
N GLU A 28 16.58 9.56 8.96
CA GLU A 28 15.43 10.13 8.27
C GLU A 28 15.00 9.27 7.07
N GLN A 29 15.97 8.75 6.31
CA GLN A 29 15.70 7.79 5.22
C GLN A 29 14.95 6.56 5.72
N LEU A 30 15.33 6.01 6.89
CA LEU A 30 14.63 4.88 7.51
C LEU A 30 13.20 5.23 7.91
N LYS A 31 12.97 6.42 8.49
CA LYS A 31 11.63 6.91 8.85
C LYS A 31 10.73 7.07 7.62
N ILE A 32 11.25 7.71 6.58
CA ILE A 32 10.55 7.90 5.30
C ILE A 32 10.22 6.55 4.65
N ALA A 33 11.18 5.62 4.60
CA ALA A 33 10.97 4.29 4.03
C ALA A 33 9.91 3.49 4.81
N ALA A 34 9.93 3.55 6.14
CA ALA A 34 8.93 2.89 6.98
C ALA A 34 7.52 3.46 6.75
N GLU A 35 7.39 4.78 6.60
CA GLU A 35 6.11 5.43 6.33
C GLU A 35 5.56 5.06 4.95
N ILE A 36 6.41 5.05 3.92
CA ILE A 36 6.05 4.60 2.57
C ILE A 36 5.63 3.14 2.59
N ALA A 37 6.38 2.28 3.27
CA ALA A 37 6.06 0.87 3.38
C ALA A 37 4.69 0.65 4.05
N SER A 38 4.41 1.35 5.15
CA SER A 38 3.13 1.28 5.85
C SER A 38 1.95 1.72 4.96
N LYS A 39 2.08 2.88 4.30
CA LYS A 39 1.03 3.40 3.39
C LYS A 39 0.81 2.51 2.17
N THR A 40 1.90 2.04 1.55
CA THR A 40 1.84 1.18 0.36
C THR A 40 1.30 -0.20 0.71
N PHE A 41 1.62 -0.71 1.90
CA PHE A 41 1.08 -1.98 2.39
C PHE A 41 -0.44 -1.87 2.57
N ALA A 42 -0.93 -0.82 3.22
CA ALA A 42 -2.37 -0.59 3.37
C ALA A 42 -3.10 -0.50 2.02
N ASP A 43 -2.55 0.24 1.05
CA ASP A 43 -3.15 0.37 -0.28
C ASP A 43 -3.15 -0.94 -1.08
N ARG A 44 -2.06 -1.72 -0.97
CA ARG A 44 -1.98 -3.04 -1.63
C ARG A 44 -2.90 -4.04 -0.97
N TRP A 45 -3.00 -4.01 0.35
CA TRP A 45 -3.90 -4.85 1.12
C TRP A 45 -5.35 -4.56 0.76
N ALA A 46 -5.77 -3.30 0.75
CA ALA A 46 -7.12 -2.90 0.34
C ALA A 46 -7.47 -3.34 -1.09
N LYS A 47 -6.52 -3.30 -2.02
CA LYS A 47 -6.72 -3.79 -3.40
C LYS A 47 -6.81 -5.32 -3.49
N MET A 48 -6.16 -6.05 -2.59
CA MET A 48 -6.31 -7.50 -2.50
C MET A 48 -7.63 -7.88 -1.85
N ASP A 49 -8.00 -7.19 -0.79
CA ASP A 49 -9.26 -7.38 -0.07
C ASP A 49 -10.47 -7.14 -0.98
N ALA A 50 -10.45 -6.07 -1.78
CA ALA A 50 -11.48 -5.78 -2.77
C ALA A 50 -11.55 -6.79 -3.95
N LYS A 51 -10.57 -7.69 -4.09
CA LYS A 51 -10.59 -8.78 -5.07
C LYS A 51 -11.05 -10.10 -4.47
N LEU A 52 -11.18 -10.18 -3.15
CA LEU A 52 -11.78 -11.34 -2.52
C LEU A 52 -13.27 -11.36 -2.88
N PRO A 53 -13.81 -12.52 -3.27
CA PRO A 53 -15.26 -12.65 -3.46
C PRO A 53 -15.98 -12.30 -2.16
N ASP A 54 -17.14 -11.65 -2.27
CA ASP A 54 -17.97 -11.31 -1.11
C ASP A 54 -18.25 -12.58 -0.31
N THR A 55 -17.88 -12.59 0.97
CA THR A 55 -17.97 -13.75 1.86
C THR A 55 -19.40 -14.22 2.11
N ASP A 56 -20.41 -13.46 1.68
CA ASP A 56 -21.82 -13.84 1.79
C ASP A 56 -22.21 -14.98 0.82
N ASP A 57 -21.41 -15.24 -0.23
CA ASP A 57 -21.62 -16.34 -1.19
C ASP A 57 -20.68 -17.55 -0.96
N LEU A 58 -19.78 -17.50 0.03
CA LEU A 58 -18.85 -18.60 0.32
C LEU A 58 -19.31 -19.38 1.55
N SER A 59 -19.70 -20.64 1.33
CA SER A 59 -19.99 -21.55 2.44
C SER A 59 -18.70 -21.93 3.19
N GLU A 60 -18.83 -22.25 4.48
CA GLU A 60 -17.70 -22.71 5.30
C GLU A 60 -17.04 -23.97 4.69
N GLU A 61 -17.82 -24.78 3.98
CA GLU A 61 -17.36 -25.98 3.25
C GLU A 61 -16.47 -25.61 2.05
N ASP A 62 -16.79 -24.56 1.31
CA ASP A 62 -15.98 -24.09 0.17
C ASP A 62 -14.64 -23.52 0.63
N ILE A 63 -14.63 -22.80 1.75
CA ILE A 63 -13.39 -22.27 2.36
C ILE A 63 -12.48 -23.42 2.82
N ILE A 64 -13.04 -24.43 3.48
CA ILE A 64 -12.27 -25.61 3.94
C ILE A 64 -11.74 -26.42 2.76
N SER A 65 -12.52 -26.55 1.69
CA SER A 65 -12.12 -27.25 0.47
C SER A 65 -10.90 -26.58 -0.18
N GLU A 66 -10.93 -25.26 -0.35
CA GLU A 66 -9.83 -24.51 -0.96
C GLU A 66 -8.56 -24.55 -0.10
N VAL A 67 -8.71 -24.43 1.23
CA VAL A 67 -7.58 -24.54 2.17
C VAL A 67 -6.94 -25.93 2.13
N ARG A 68 -7.74 -27.00 1.99
CA ARG A 68 -7.21 -28.36 1.83
C ARG A 68 -6.50 -28.54 0.49
N SER A 69 -7.06 -27.97 -0.59
CA SER A 69 -6.46 -27.99 -1.93
C SER A 69 -5.06 -27.36 -1.94
N VAL A 70 -4.87 -26.19 -1.33
CA VAL A 70 -3.56 -25.52 -1.27
C VAL A 70 -2.56 -26.23 -0.36
N ARG A 71 -3.02 -26.87 0.72
CA ARG A 71 -2.14 -27.47 1.75
C ARG A 71 -1.74 -28.92 1.46
N TYR A 72 -2.59 -29.67 0.76
CA TYR A 72 -2.42 -31.10 0.52
C TYR A 72 -2.52 -31.51 -0.96
N GLY A 73 -2.75 -30.55 -1.86
CA GLY A 73 -2.71 -30.74 -3.32
C GLY A 73 -1.30 -30.74 -3.89
#